data_AF-A0A8S3FU23-F1
#
_entry.id   AF-A0A8S3FU23-F1
#
_cell.length_a   1.000
_cell.length_b   1.000
_cell.length_c   1.000
_cell.angle_alpha   90.00
_cell.angle_beta   90.00
_cell.angle_gamma   90.00
#
_symmetry.space_group_name_H-M   'P 1'
#
loop_
_entity.id
_entity.type
_entity.pdbx_description
1 polymer ?
#
loop_
_entity_poly.entity_id
_entity_poly.type
_entity_poly.pdbx_seq_one_letter_code
_entity_poly.pdbx_strand_id
1 'polypeptide(L)'
;MVEAGNDFGSSTQYGSTLIKCGQTHQKLGHIYKDFIQSSVMGYMQPLKSFLEGEMKSITKERRTLEMRRLDLDAARSKQKKNKMLSRNNNTPVAMADSSDADVRHAQAEFERQYHITRLALDGLPNAQ
;
A
#
# COMPACT_ATOMS: atom_id res chain seq x y z
N MET A 1 -4.25 44.16 -14.10
CA MET A 1 -5.53 44.84 -13.75
C MET A 1 -5.33 45.96 -12.74
N VAL A 2 -4.64 45.73 -11.61
CA VAL A 2 -4.33 46.83 -10.67
C VAL A 2 -3.48 47.91 -11.33
N GLU A 3 -2.36 47.54 -11.95
CA GLU A 3 -1.49 48.47 -12.71
C GLU A 3 -2.26 49.18 -13.83
N ALA A 4 -2.94 48.42 -14.70
CA ALA A 4 -3.78 48.98 -15.75
C ALA A 4 -4.87 49.94 -15.23
N GLY A 5 -5.43 49.71 -14.04
CA GLY A 5 -6.42 50.61 -13.43
C GLY A 5 -5.79 51.89 -12.86
N ASN A 6 -4.53 51.83 -12.41
CA ASN A 6 -3.75 53.02 -12.04
C ASN A 6 -3.38 53.84 -13.28
N ASP A 7 -2.94 53.19 -14.36
CA ASP A 7 -2.59 53.84 -15.63
C ASP A 7 -3.80 54.53 -16.28
N PHE A 8 -5.00 53.96 -16.11
CA PHE A 8 -6.26 54.55 -16.58
C PHE A 8 -6.73 55.74 -15.72
N GLY A 9 -6.14 55.94 -14.54
CA GLY A 9 -6.53 56.95 -13.55
C GLY A 9 -7.42 56.36 -12.45
N SER A 10 -6.87 56.26 -11.24
CA SER A 10 -7.51 55.67 -10.06
C SER A 10 -8.75 56.43 -9.55
N SER A 11 -8.89 57.71 -9.93
CA SER A 11 -10.06 58.55 -9.64
C SER A 11 -11.20 58.36 -10.64
N THR A 12 -10.95 57.72 -11.78
CA THR A 12 -12.00 57.39 -12.75
C THR A 12 -12.84 56.21 -12.26
N GLN A 13 -14.11 56.18 -12.65
CA GLN A 13 -15.01 55.09 -12.28
C GLN A 13 -14.52 53.74 -12.83
N TYR A 14 -13.95 53.74 -14.04
CA TYR A 14 -13.40 52.53 -14.66
C TYR A 14 -12.08 52.10 -14.00
N GLY A 15 -11.13 53.03 -13.80
CA GLY A 15 -9.83 52.75 -13.16
C GLY A 15 -9.97 52.22 -11.73
N SER A 16 -10.81 52.85 -10.90
CA SER A 16 -11.10 52.37 -9.54
C SER A 16 -11.76 50.98 -9.51
N THR A 17 -12.64 50.68 -10.48
CA THR A 17 -13.27 49.35 -10.62
C THR A 17 -12.23 48.30 -11.05
N LEU A 18 -11.35 48.62 -12.01
CA LEU A 18 -10.27 47.74 -12.44
C LEU A 18 -9.31 47.40 -11.28
N ILE A 19 -8.98 48.37 -10.43
CA ILE A 19 -8.16 48.15 -9.24
C ILE A 19 -8.85 47.19 -8.27
N LYS A 20 -10.13 47.41 -7.96
CA LYS A 20 -10.91 46.50 -7.08
C LYS A 20 -10.97 45.09 -7.65
N CYS A 21 -11.27 44.95 -8.95
CA CYS A 21 -11.25 43.66 -9.63
C CYS A 21 -9.88 42.99 -9.51
N GLY A 22 -8.79 43.72 -9.76
CA GLY A 22 -7.43 43.20 -9.64
C GLY A 22 -7.09 42.72 -8.24
N GLN A 23 -7.47 43.46 -7.20
CA GLN A 23 -7.27 43.06 -5.80
C GLN A 23 -8.06 41.80 -5.44
N THR A 24 -9.32 41.69 -5.90
CA THR A 24 -10.13 40.48 -5.71
C THR A 24 -9.49 39.27 -6.40
N HIS A 25 -9.01 39.43 -7.64
CA HIS A 25 -8.31 38.35 -8.35
C HIS A 25 -7.01 37.94 -7.64
N GLN A 26 -6.26 38.89 -7.07
CA GLN A 26 -5.06 38.56 -6.28
C GLN A 26 -5.40 37.76 -5.02
N LYS A 27 -6.46 38.14 -4.28
CA LYS A 27 -6.95 37.39 -3.12
C LYS A 27 -7.39 35.98 -3.51
N LEU A 28 -8.17 35.86 -4.58
CA LEU A 28 -8.60 34.57 -5.12
C LEU A 28 -7.38 33.70 -5.51
N GLY A 29 -6.39 34.29 -6.18
CA GLY A 29 -5.15 33.60 -6.53
C GLY A 29 -4.39 33.08 -5.31
N HIS A 30 -4.40 33.81 -4.18
CA HIS A 30 -3.82 33.35 -2.92
C HIS A 30 -4.58 32.14 -2.37
N ILE A 31 -5.91 32.24 -2.27
CA ILE A 31 -6.77 31.16 -1.78
C ILE A 31 -6.58 29.89 -2.64
N TYR A 32 -6.46 30.02 -3.96
CA TYR A 32 -6.19 28.88 -4.83
C TYR A 32 -4.84 28.23 -4.56
N LYS A 33 -3.78 29.02 -4.35
CA LYS A 33 -2.45 28.49 -4.00
C LYS A 33 -2.51 27.74 -2.68
N ASP A 34 -3.17 28.32 -1.68
CA ASP A 34 -3.31 27.71 -0.36
C ASP A 34 -4.14 26.42 -0.43
N PHE A 35 -5.21 26.40 -1.23
CA PHE A 35 -6.01 25.20 -1.46
C PHE A 35 -5.21 24.08 -2.10
N ILE A 36 -4.43 24.38 -3.15
CA ILE A 36 -3.57 23.40 -3.81
C ILE A 36 -2.55 22.87 -2.79
N GLN A 37 -1.85 23.75 -2.08
CA GLN A 37 -0.84 23.36 -1.10
C GLN A 37 -1.44 22.51 0.03
N SER A 38 -2.60 22.89 0.54
CA SER A 38 -3.31 22.15 1.59
C SER A 38 -3.76 20.78 1.10
N SER A 39 -4.25 20.67 -0.14
CA SER A 39 -4.63 19.38 -0.74
C SER A 39 -3.42 18.46 -0.95
N VAL A 40 -2.29 19.03 -1.37
CA VAL A 40 -1.04 18.28 -1.53
C VAL A 40 -0.56 17.75 -0.18
N MET A 41 -0.47 18.60 0.85
CA MET A 41 0.06 18.21 2.16
C MET A 41 -0.91 17.35 2.96
N GLY A 42 -2.21 17.65 2.91
CA GLY A 42 -3.24 17.01 3.73
C GLY A 42 -3.77 15.70 3.14
N TYR A 43 -3.55 15.44 1.85
CA TYR A 43 -4.09 14.25 1.20
C TYR A 43 -3.10 13.56 0.27
N MET A 44 -2.57 14.26 -0.73
CA MET A 44 -1.76 13.59 -1.76
C MET A 44 -0.45 13.03 -1.20
N GLN A 45 0.25 13.78 -0.36
CA GLN A 45 1.56 13.39 0.17
C GLN A 45 1.44 12.22 1.17
N PRO A 46 0.52 12.21 2.16
CA PRO A 46 0.30 11.05 3.02
C PRO A 46 -0.09 9.80 2.23
N LEU A 47 -0.99 9.92 1.25
CA LEU A 47 -1.40 8.79 0.42
C LEU A 47 -0.24 8.23 -0.40
N LYS A 48 0.59 9.09 -0.98
CA LYS A 48 1.78 8.66 -1.71
C LYS A 48 2.76 7.93 -0.79
N SER A 49 3.03 8.47 0.40
CA SER A 49 3.90 7.85 1.40
C SER A 49 3.39 6.47 1.82
N PHE A 50 2.09 6.35 2.04
CA PHE A 50 1.44 5.07 2.36
C PHE A 50 1.61 4.04 1.24
N LEU A 51 1.33 4.44 -0.01
CA LEU A 51 1.46 3.56 -1.17
C LEU A 51 2.92 3.13 -1.42
N GLU A 52 3.88 4.02 -1.18
CA GLU A 52 5.29 3.74 -1.41
C GLU A 52 5.97 3.00 -0.26
N GLY A 53 5.42 3.06 0.96
CA GLY A 53 5.93 2.40 2.16
C GLY A 53 5.14 1.15 2.52
N GLU A 54 4.09 1.33 3.32
CA GLU A 54 3.32 0.25 3.95
C GLU A 54 2.68 -0.68 2.92
N MET A 55 2.03 -0.13 1.88
CA MET A 55 1.32 -0.95 0.91
C MET A 55 2.28 -1.84 0.09
N LYS A 56 3.49 -1.35 -0.22
CA LYS A 56 4.52 -2.18 -0.86
C LYS A 56 4.98 -3.32 0.06
N SER A 57 5.20 -3.03 1.34
CA SER A 57 5.56 -4.04 2.33
C SER A 57 4.49 -5.13 2.45
N ILE A 58 3.23 -4.74 2.65
CA ILE A 58 2.08 -5.66 2.72
C ILE A 58 1.97 -6.52 1.46
N THR A 59 2.15 -5.92 0.29
CA THR A 59 2.10 -6.66 -0.98
C THR A 59 3.19 -7.73 -1.06
N LYS A 60 4.41 -7.42 -0.58
CA LYS A 60 5.52 -8.37 -0.50
C LYS A 60 5.21 -9.52 0.47
N GLU A 61 4.73 -9.21 1.68
CA GLU A 61 4.40 -10.24 2.66
C GLU A 61 3.25 -11.15 2.21
N ARG A 62 2.24 -10.60 1.52
CA ARG A 62 1.18 -11.39 0.87
C ARG A 62 1.73 -12.32 -0.21
N ARG A 63 2.67 -11.85 -1.04
CA ARG A 63 3.31 -12.69 -2.05
C ARG A 63 4.12 -13.82 -1.42
N THR A 64 4.88 -13.52 -0.35
CA THR A 64 5.64 -14.53 0.39
C THR A 64 4.71 -15.57 1.02
N LEU A 65 3.61 -15.13 1.62
CA LEU A 65 2.61 -16.03 2.20
C LEU A 65 2.04 -16.99 1.15
N GLU A 66 1.73 -16.50 -0.05
CA GLU A 66 1.24 -17.33 -1.14
C GLU A 66 2.29 -18.37 -1.59
N MET A 67 3.57 -17.98 -1.67
CA MET A 67 4.64 -18.94 -1.96
C MET A 67 4.74 -20.02 -0.87
N ARG A 68 4.68 -19.65 0.42
CA ARG A 68 4.71 -20.63 1.52
C ARG A 68 3.48 -21.53 1.57
N ARG A 69 2.31 -21.03 1.16
CA ARG A 69 1.10 -21.85 0.97
C ARG A 69 1.34 -22.94 -0.06
N LEU A 70 1.90 -22.57 -1.22
CA LEU A 70 2.19 -23.51 -2.31
C LEU A 70 3.25 -24.55 -1.90
N ASP A 71 4.29 -24.14 -1.17
CA ASP A 71 5.31 -25.05 -0.63
C ASP A 71 4.69 -26.11 0.31
N LEU A 72 3.80 -25.67 1.21
CA LEU A 72 3.07 -26.55 2.13
C LEU A 72 2.15 -27.51 1.38
N ASP A 73 1.42 -27.05 0.36
CA ASP A 73 0.56 -27.88 -0.48
C ASP A 73 1.37 -28.94 -1.25
N ALA A 74 2.56 -28.58 -1.74
CA ALA A 74 3.48 -29.49 -2.40
C ALA A 74 4.03 -30.55 -1.42
N ALA A 75 4.46 -30.14 -0.22
CA ALA A 75 4.96 -31.05 0.80
C ALA A 75 3.88 -32.06 1.25
N ARG A 76 2.64 -31.59 1.48
CA ARG A 76 1.50 -32.46 1.82
C ARG A 76 1.16 -33.45 0.70
N SER A 77 1.23 -33.00 -0.55
CA SER A 77 1.00 -33.87 -1.72
C SER A 77 2.06 -34.97 -1.84
N LYS A 78 3.35 -34.61 -1.63
CA LYS A 78 4.47 -35.56 -1.59
C LYS A 78 4.31 -36.56 -0.44
N GLN A 79 3.97 -36.09 0.76
CA GLN A 79 3.73 -36.94 1.93
C GLN A 79 2.61 -37.96 1.68
N LYS A 80 1.47 -37.51 1.13
CA LYS A 80 0.34 -38.40 0.78
C LYS A 80 0.78 -39.49 -0.20
N LYS A 81 1.55 -39.14 -1.22
CA LYS A 81 2.12 -40.08 -2.19
C LYS A 81 3.05 -41.08 -1.51
N ASN A 82 4.01 -40.61 -0.70
CA ASN A 82 4.95 -41.49 0.00
C ASN A 82 4.24 -42.45 0.97
N LYS A 83 3.21 -42.00 1.69
CA LYS A 83 2.39 -42.86 2.56
C LYS A 83 1.64 -43.95 1.77
N MET A 84 1.12 -43.63 0.58
CA MET A 84 0.51 -44.62 -0.31
C MET A 84 1.52 -45.65 -0.81
N LEU A 85 2.74 -45.24 -1.20
CA LEU A 85 3.78 -46.17 -1.64
C LEU A 85 4.32 -47.03 -0.49
N SER A 86 4.39 -46.49 0.72
CA SER A 86 4.87 -47.22 1.90
C SER A 86 3.90 -48.33 2.30
N ARG A 87 2.58 -48.06 2.20
CA ARG A 87 1.53 -49.06 2.41
C ARG A 87 1.60 -50.23 1.41
N ASN A 88 2.18 -50.01 0.23
CA ASN A 88 2.39 -51.05 -0.78
C ASN A 88 3.78 -51.73 -0.65
N ASN A 89 4.49 -51.56 0.48
CA ASN A 89 5.85 -52.05 0.74
C ASN A 89 6.95 -51.57 -0.24
N ASN A 90 6.68 -50.52 -1.02
CA ASN A 90 7.59 -50.04 -2.07
C ASN A 90 8.51 -48.89 -1.63
N THR A 91 8.46 -48.44 -0.38
CA THR A 91 9.31 -47.31 0.10
C THR A 91 9.87 -47.55 1.50
N PRO A 92 11.15 -47.18 1.76
CA PRO A 92 11.77 -47.29 3.08
C PRO A 92 11.11 -46.38 4.11
N VAL A 93 10.98 -46.86 5.36
CA VAL A 93 10.42 -46.09 6.50
C VAL A 93 11.08 -44.72 6.67
N ALA A 94 12.40 -44.63 6.45
CA ALA A 94 13.15 -43.37 6.51
C ALA A 94 12.67 -42.29 5.51
N MET A 95 12.15 -42.69 4.33
CA MET A 95 11.58 -41.74 3.36
C MET A 95 10.19 -41.24 3.78
N ALA A 96 9.43 -42.05 4.52
CA ALA A 96 8.15 -41.61 5.09
C ALA A 96 8.40 -40.61 6.23
N ASP A 97 9.33 -40.91 7.14
CA ASP A 97 9.71 -40.03 8.25
C ASP A 97 10.29 -38.69 7.76
N SER A 98 11.14 -38.72 6.73
CA SER A 98 11.65 -37.50 6.09
C SER A 98 10.53 -36.64 5.50
N SER A 99 9.52 -37.26 4.86
CA SER A 99 8.38 -36.49 4.31
C SER A 99 7.47 -35.90 5.39
N ASP A 100 7.37 -36.55 6.55
CA ASP A 100 6.63 -36.03 7.70
C ASP A 100 7.39 -34.83 8.32
N ALA A 101 8.73 -34.87 8.36
CA ALA A 101 9.56 -33.74 8.76
C ALA A 101 9.46 -32.55 7.79
N ASP A 102 9.49 -32.80 6.47
CA ASP A 102 9.30 -31.78 5.43
C ASP A 102 7.98 -31.02 5.61
N VAL A 103 6.88 -31.73 5.87
CA VAL A 103 5.55 -31.13 6.09
C VAL A 103 5.51 -30.29 7.36
N ARG A 104 6.12 -30.78 8.46
CA ARG A 104 6.19 -30.02 9.72
C ARG A 104 6.97 -28.71 9.54
N HIS A 105 8.09 -28.77 8.80
CA HIS A 105 8.88 -27.58 8.49
C HIS A 105 8.09 -26.57 7.65
N ALA A 106 7.49 -27.01 6.55
CA ALA A 106 6.70 -26.14 5.67
C ALA A 106 5.48 -25.53 6.40
N GLN A 107 4.86 -26.29 7.30
CA GLN A 107 3.75 -25.80 8.13
C GLN A 107 4.21 -24.66 9.05
N ALA A 108 5.34 -24.84 9.75
CA ALA A 108 5.89 -23.82 10.64
C ALA A 108 6.28 -22.54 9.89
N GLU A 109 6.87 -22.66 8.70
CA GLU A 109 7.20 -21.51 7.84
C GLU A 109 5.94 -20.77 7.38
N PHE A 110 4.90 -21.50 6.96
CA PHE A 110 3.63 -20.92 6.57
C PHE A 110 2.95 -20.17 7.73
N GLU A 111 2.87 -20.78 8.92
CA GLU A 111 2.26 -20.15 10.09
C GLU A 111 3.01 -18.90 10.54
N ARG A 112 4.34 -18.95 10.55
CA ARG A 112 5.18 -17.78 10.81
C ARG A 112 4.88 -16.66 9.82
N GLN A 113 4.85 -16.99 8.52
CA GLN A 113 4.58 -15.99 7.49
C GLN A 113 3.14 -15.45 7.57
N TYR A 114 2.17 -16.30 7.88
CA TYR A 114 0.77 -15.91 8.08
C TYR A 114 0.66 -14.88 9.20
N HIS A 115 1.35 -15.11 10.32
CA HIS A 115 1.38 -14.16 11.44
C HIS A 115 2.00 -12.82 11.05
N ILE A 116 3.12 -12.84 10.32
CA ILE A 116 3.77 -11.61 9.81
C ILE A 116 2.81 -10.82 8.91
N THR A 117 2.21 -11.50 7.92
CA THR A 117 1.28 -10.86 6.99
C THR A 117 0.03 -10.33 7.69
N ARG A 118 -0.48 -11.06 8.70
CA ARG A 118 -1.62 -10.62 9.51
C ARG A 118 -1.28 -9.37 10.31
N LEU A 119 -0.15 -9.34 11.02
CA LEU A 119 0.27 -8.16 11.77
C LEU A 119 0.46 -6.93 10.86
N ALA A 120 0.99 -7.13 9.65
CA ALA A 120 1.16 -6.05 8.69
C ALA A 120 -0.19 -5.47 8.22
N LEU A 121 -1.26 -6.28 8.20
CA LEU A 121 -2.61 -5.84 7.86
C LEU A 121 -3.34 -5.21 9.07
N ASP A 122 -3.20 -5.81 10.26
CA ASP A 122 -3.81 -5.31 11.50
C ASP A 122 -3.15 -4.00 11.98
N GLY A 123 -1.88 -3.76 11.60
CA GLY A 123 -1.14 -2.55 11.88
C GLY A 123 -1.49 -1.36 10.98
N LEU A 124 -2.33 -1.57 9.95
CA LEU A 124 -2.87 -0.45 9.18
C LEU A 124 -3.73 0.39 10.12
N PRO A 125 -3.52 1.72 10.20
CA PRO A 125 -4.40 2.56 11.00
C PRO A 125 -5.83 2.33 10.50
N ASN A 126 -6.68 1.79 11.38
CA ASN A 126 -8.12 1.75 11.14
C ASN A 126 -8.51 3.17 10.76
N ALA A 127 -8.88 3.37 9.50
CA ALA A 127 -9.30 4.68 9.00
C ALA A 127 -10.42 5.20 9.91
N GLN A 128 -10.07 6.12 10.81
CA GLN A 128 -10.99 6.97 11.57
C GLN A 128 -10.95 8.35 10.95
#